data_AF-A0A6C0C4W7-F1
#
_entry.id   AF-A0A6C0C4W7-F1
#
_cell.length_a   1.000
_cell.length_b   1.000
_cell.length_c   1.000
_cell.angle_alpha   90.00
_cell.angle_beta   90.00
_cell.angle_gamma   90.00
#
_symmetry.space_group_name_H-M   'P 1'
#
loop_
_entity.id
_entity.type
_entity.pdbx_description
1 polymer ?
#
loop_
_entity_poly.entity_id
_entity_poly.type
_entity_poly.pdbx_seq_one_letter_code
_entity_poly.pdbx_strand_id
1 'polypeptide(L)'
;MNISPNFGLDKPTSLIPKEQTIDDTLDDFQPVSPTWGPDEPPSPTSESGEIASPRQKTTQEAVDEAISRYYLLKGKYDKKYKNAKKKVVESVGRNNLEKIKKKLKSLRLGCVNCKQNGGTVFTNNSRLLTAKCGNTETPCDLDIQIQQGKWMLLSTAMQMSQEGLDDIKANIIDLKLDLLFGLRTEEQITSQFNEDKANYKSQTKQLHLLNDIIESENKIRLDDNELDTPKKIHIKQYLEIKNIQLKKHISQFKEFINDYMAEVEDPQLSMPFLNQAVVLYIEQIFPLMAKIRESKYAVTMMDDTEEQGLFIMKKIKTLLKNLEFEYEFGQIISDKK
;
A
#
# COMPACT_ATOMS: atom_id res chain seq x y z
N MET A 1 -51.93 -34.35 12.58
CA MET A 1 -52.57 -35.06 13.71
C MET A 1 -51.51 -35.12 14.81
N ASN A 2 -51.52 -34.15 15.75
CA ASN A 2 -52.12 -34.26 17.09
C ASN A 2 -51.33 -35.29 17.93
N ILE A 3 -50.64 -34.99 19.04
CA ILE A 3 -50.94 -34.11 20.19
C ILE A 3 -49.65 -33.93 21.01
N SER A 4 -49.39 -32.74 21.57
CA SER A 4 -48.50 -32.53 22.73
C SER A 4 -49.22 -32.88 24.03
N PRO A 5 -48.53 -33.23 25.13
CA PRO A 5 -48.53 -32.26 26.23
C PRO A 5 -47.27 -32.20 27.13
N ASN A 6 -47.17 -31.05 27.80
CA ASN A 6 -46.40 -30.67 28.99
C ASN A 6 -46.28 -31.74 30.09
N PHE A 7 -45.21 -31.66 30.90
CA PHE A 7 -45.21 -31.19 32.31
C PHE A 7 -43.80 -31.33 32.92
N GLY A 8 -43.35 -30.31 33.67
CA GLY A 8 -42.08 -30.32 34.40
C GLY A 8 -42.21 -30.75 35.87
N LEU A 9 -41.06 -30.97 36.53
CA LEU A 9 -40.68 -30.49 37.88
C LEU A 9 -39.43 -31.22 38.42
N ASP A 10 -38.47 -30.41 38.88
CA ASP A 10 -37.55 -30.53 40.03
C ASP A 10 -36.50 -31.66 40.22
N LYS A 11 -35.23 -31.21 40.23
CA LYS A 11 -34.06 -31.43 41.13
C LYS A 11 -33.90 -32.74 41.91
N PRO A 12 -32.64 -33.18 42.12
CA PRO A 12 -32.02 -32.90 43.43
C PRO A 12 -30.51 -32.58 43.46
N THR A 13 -30.17 -31.97 44.59
CA THR A 13 -28.92 -31.52 45.21
C THR A 13 -27.92 -32.64 45.56
N SER A 14 -26.60 -32.36 45.49
CA SER A 14 -25.57 -32.86 46.45
C SER A 14 -24.27 -32.08 46.25
N LEU A 15 -23.87 -31.20 47.18
CA LEU A 15 -23.04 -31.42 48.38
C LEU A 15 -21.52 -31.51 48.09
N ILE A 16 -20.85 -30.46 48.55
CA ILE A 16 -19.39 -30.22 48.62
C ILE A 16 -18.83 -30.85 49.89
N PRO A 17 -17.60 -31.41 49.87
CA PRO A 17 -16.73 -31.49 51.05
C PRO A 17 -15.57 -30.49 50.96
N LYS A 18 -15.21 -29.96 52.14
CA LYS A 18 -14.06 -29.09 52.43
C LYS A 18 -12.81 -29.91 52.72
N GLU A 19 -11.63 -29.36 52.42
CA GLU A 19 -10.36 -29.54 53.15
C GLU A 19 -9.44 -28.36 52.77
N GLN A 20 -9.16 -27.43 53.70
CA GLN A 20 -8.05 -27.37 54.67
C GLN A 20 -6.80 -26.64 54.13
N THR A 21 -6.50 -25.55 54.83
CA THR A 21 -5.47 -24.51 54.64
C THR A 21 -4.10 -24.97 55.11
N ILE A 22 -3.05 -24.68 54.31
CA ILE A 22 -1.65 -24.62 54.77
C ILE A 22 -0.94 -23.45 54.05
N ASP A 23 -0.59 -22.48 54.88
CA ASP A 23 0.55 -21.55 54.87
C ASP A 23 0.84 -20.63 53.67
N ASP A 24 0.57 -19.34 53.90
CA ASP A 24 1.00 -18.18 53.14
C ASP A 24 2.46 -17.86 53.48
N THR A 25 3.38 -17.99 52.50
CA THR A 25 4.53 -17.09 52.29
C THR A 25 5.31 -17.54 51.06
N LEU A 26 5.03 -16.94 49.91
CA LEU A 26 6.00 -16.91 48.81
C LEU A 26 5.83 -15.62 48.00
N ASP A 27 6.90 -14.84 48.00
CA ASP A 27 7.09 -13.53 47.39
C ASP A 27 6.62 -13.46 45.93
N ASP A 28 5.93 -12.36 45.64
CA ASP A 28 5.70 -11.79 44.32
C ASP A 28 7.03 -11.57 43.58
N PHE A 29 7.38 -12.46 42.66
CA PHE A 29 8.33 -12.18 41.59
C PHE A 29 7.60 -12.13 40.25
N GLN A 30 7.07 -10.95 39.90
CA GLN A 30 6.79 -10.61 38.51
C GLN A 30 8.10 -10.23 37.82
N PRO A 31 8.40 -10.75 36.60
CA PRO A 31 9.60 -10.35 35.87
C PRO A 31 9.43 -8.92 35.35
N VAL A 32 10.18 -7.98 35.94
CA VAL A 32 10.31 -6.61 35.45
C VAL A 32 11.13 -6.59 34.16
N SER A 33 10.48 -6.16 33.08
CA SER A 33 11.09 -5.86 31.78
C SER A 33 12.14 -4.73 31.92
N PRO A 34 13.37 -4.86 31.40
CA PRO A 34 14.35 -3.78 31.45
C PRO A 34 13.94 -2.64 30.50
N THR A 35 13.50 -1.53 31.08
CA THR A 35 13.26 -0.27 30.36
C THR A 35 14.61 0.39 30.06
N TRP A 36 15.11 0.23 28.84
CA TRP A 36 16.19 1.06 28.31
C TRP A 36 15.60 1.98 27.24
N GLY A 37 15.02 3.09 27.69
CA GLY A 37 14.67 4.23 26.84
C GLY A 37 15.89 5.15 26.64
N PRO A 38 16.00 5.85 25.49
CA PRO A 38 17.07 6.81 25.26
C PRO A 38 16.70 8.18 25.84
N ASP A 39 17.26 8.53 26.98
CA ASP A 39 17.33 9.91 27.46
C ASP A 39 18.67 10.52 27.05
N GLU A 40 18.71 11.21 25.91
CA GLU A 40 19.74 12.22 25.63
C GLU A 40 19.12 13.35 24.79
N PRO A 41 19.15 14.61 25.28
CA PRO A 41 18.59 15.76 24.57
C PRO A 41 19.52 16.21 23.42
N PRO A 42 18.99 16.63 22.26
CA PRO A 42 19.80 17.13 21.15
C PRO A 42 20.40 18.51 21.47
N SER A 43 21.71 18.66 21.22
CA SER A 43 22.42 19.93 21.25
C SER A 43 22.17 20.74 19.96
N PRO A 44 22.09 22.08 20.02
CA PRO A 44 21.72 22.91 18.88
C PRO A 44 22.92 23.12 17.96
N THR A 45 22.76 22.87 16.65
CA THR A 45 23.70 23.33 15.62
C THR A 45 23.00 24.26 14.66
N SER A 46 23.72 25.34 14.38
CA SER A 46 23.37 26.59 13.75
C SER A 46 22.98 26.48 12.27
N GLU A 47 21.98 27.25 11.91
CA GLU A 47 21.57 27.59 10.54
C GLU A 47 22.71 28.26 9.76
N SER A 48 22.94 27.79 8.53
CA SER A 48 23.47 28.63 7.45
C SER A 48 22.84 28.17 6.14
N GLY A 49 22.19 29.12 5.47
CA GLY A 49 21.40 28.88 4.26
C GLY A 49 22.27 28.66 3.03
N GLU A 50 21.73 27.87 2.09
CA GLU A 50 22.26 27.76 0.74
C GLU A 50 21.17 27.98 -0.31
N ILE A 51 21.55 28.78 -1.29
CA ILE A 51 20.78 29.32 -2.40
C ILE A 51 20.61 28.23 -3.47
N ALA A 52 19.37 28.02 -3.94
CA ALA A 52 19.03 26.98 -4.92
C ALA A 52 19.58 27.32 -6.33
N SER A 53 20.45 26.45 -6.83
CA SER A 53 20.93 26.34 -8.22
C SER A 53 20.15 25.21 -8.97
N PRO A 54 20.03 25.21 -10.31
CA PRO A 54 19.05 24.42 -11.05
C PRO A 54 19.16 22.89 -10.87
N ARG A 55 18.00 22.25 -10.62
CA ARG A 55 17.83 20.82 -10.30
C ARG A 55 18.49 19.89 -11.34
N GLN A 56 19.54 19.18 -10.92
CA GLN A 56 20.01 17.99 -11.61
C GLN A 56 18.97 16.87 -11.44
N LYS A 57 18.52 16.25 -12.54
CA LYS A 57 17.60 15.09 -12.51
C LYS A 57 18.22 13.97 -11.68
N THR A 58 17.44 13.35 -10.81
CA THR A 58 17.93 12.23 -10.00
C THR A 58 18.16 10.99 -10.88
N THR A 59 19.15 10.17 -10.55
CA THR A 59 19.46 8.92 -11.27
C THR A 59 18.24 8.02 -11.40
N GLN A 60 17.35 8.04 -10.40
CA GLN A 60 16.12 7.25 -10.38
C GLN A 60 15.10 7.69 -11.44
N GLU A 61 14.87 9.00 -11.56
CA GLU A 61 13.93 9.56 -12.56
C GLU A 61 14.34 9.16 -13.99
N ALA A 62 15.65 9.10 -14.26
CA ALA A 62 16.16 8.66 -15.55
C ALA A 62 15.85 7.18 -15.85
N VAL A 63 15.98 6.31 -14.84
CA VAL A 63 15.65 4.88 -14.95
C VAL A 63 14.15 4.69 -15.21
N ASP A 64 13.29 5.37 -14.44
CA ASP A 64 11.84 5.31 -14.60
C ASP A 64 11.39 5.80 -15.99
N GLU A 65 12.03 6.87 -16.49
CA GLU A 65 11.80 7.38 -17.83
C GLU A 65 12.23 6.36 -18.91
N ALA A 66 13.37 5.68 -18.72
CA ALA A 66 13.85 4.63 -19.61
C ALA A 66 12.90 3.41 -19.63
N ILE A 67 12.43 2.96 -18.46
CA ILE A 67 11.46 1.86 -18.33
C ILE A 67 10.14 2.23 -19.01
N SER A 68 9.64 3.43 -18.76
CA SER A 68 8.41 3.94 -19.37
C SER A 68 8.53 3.97 -20.90
N ARG A 69 9.66 4.45 -21.43
CA ARG A 69 9.95 4.42 -22.87
C ARG A 69 9.99 2.99 -23.42
N TYR A 70 10.64 2.06 -22.73
CA TYR A 70 10.69 0.66 -23.13
C TYR A 70 9.28 0.08 -23.32
N TYR A 71 8.39 0.26 -22.33
CA TYR A 71 7.02 -0.26 -22.42
C TYR A 71 6.16 0.48 -23.46
N LEU A 72 6.38 1.77 -23.68
CA LEU A 72 5.72 2.50 -24.78
C LEU A 72 6.14 1.95 -26.16
N LEU A 73 7.43 1.68 -26.38
CA LEU A 73 7.94 1.10 -27.62
C LEU A 73 7.40 -0.30 -27.84
N LYS A 74 7.45 -1.14 -26.80
CA LYS A 74 6.88 -2.49 -26.82
C LYS A 74 5.39 -2.48 -27.10
N GLY A 75 4.63 -1.59 -26.44
CA GLY A 75 3.19 -1.45 -26.66
C GLY A 75 2.83 -1.04 -28.09
N LYS A 76 3.57 -0.10 -28.68
CA LYS A 76 3.42 0.28 -30.10
C LYS A 76 3.70 -0.91 -31.03
N TYR A 77 4.76 -1.67 -30.76
CA TYR A 77 5.13 -2.85 -31.54
C TYR A 77 4.08 -3.96 -31.43
N ASP A 78 3.64 -4.29 -30.22
CA ASP A 78 2.61 -5.29 -29.94
C ASP A 78 1.26 -4.92 -30.58
N LYS A 79 0.89 -3.64 -30.58
CA LYS A 79 -0.32 -3.15 -31.27
C LYS A 79 -0.22 -3.34 -32.79
N LYS A 80 0.93 -3.03 -33.40
CA LYS A 80 1.18 -3.30 -34.82
C LYS A 80 1.06 -4.80 -35.13
N TYR A 81 1.63 -5.65 -34.26
CA TYR A 81 1.56 -7.10 -34.42
C TYR A 81 0.13 -7.62 -34.32
N LYS A 82 -0.63 -7.19 -33.31
CA LYS A 82 -2.05 -7.54 -33.13
C LYS A 82 -2.90 -7.12 -34.34
N ASN A 83 -2.69 -5.91 -34.86
CA ASN A 83 -3.41 -5.43 -36.05
C ASN A 83 -3.06 -6.25 -37.31
N ALA A 84 -1.78 -6.57 -37.51
CA ALA A 84 -1.35 -7.41 -38.62
C ALA A 84 -1.92 -8.83 -38.51
N LYS A 85 -1.92 -9.41 -37.31
CA LYS A 85 -2.56 -10.70 -37.02
C LYS A 85 -4.06 -10.67 -37.34
N LYS A 86 -4.78 -9.61 -36.94
CA LYS A 86 -6.22 -9.43 -37.23
C LYS A 86 -6.47 -9.41 -38.74
N LYS A 87 -5.70 -8.64 -39.51
CA LYS A 87 -5.78 -8.60 -40.98
C LYS A 87 -5.53 -9.97 -41.61
N VAL A 88 -4.57 -10.75 -41.11
CA VAL A 88 -4.32 -12.13 -41.58
C VAL A 88 -5.55 -13.01 -41.35
N VAL A 89 -6.14 -12.97 -40.15
CA VAL A 89 -7.34 -13.75 -39.81
C VAL A 89 -8.54 -13.35 -40.66
N GLU A 90 -8.76 -12.06 -40.86
CA GLU A 90 -9.85 -11.54 -41.72
C GLU A 90 -9.66 -11.96 -43.18
N SER A 91 -8.42 -11.90 -43.70
CA SER A 91 -8.13 -12.29 -45.10
C SER A 91 -8.27 -13.78 -45.39
N VAL A 92 -8.03 -14.65 -44.40
CA VAL A 92 -8.06 -16.11 -44.56
C VAL A 92 -9.43 -16.69 -44.20
N GLY A 93 -10.22 -15.97 -43.39
CA GLY A 93 -11.45 -16.47 -42.80
C GLY A 93 -11.16 -17.32 -41.56
N ARG A 94 -11.99 -17.16 -40.52
CA ARG A 94 -11.79 -17.77 -39.19
C ARG A 94 -11.74 -19.31 -39.20
N ASN A 95 -12.28 -19.94 -40.23
CA ASN A 95 -12.48 -21.39 -40.31
C ASN A 95 -11.24 -22.15 -40.80
N ASN A 96 -10.20 -21.47 -41.32
CA ASN A 96 -9.01 -22.13 -41.86
C ASN A 96 -7.76 -21.89 -41.00
N LEU A 97 -7.71 -22.61 -39.87
CA LEU A 97 -6.66 -22.48 -38.85
C LEU A 97 -5.25 -22.76 -39.36
N GLU A 98 -5.08 -23.74 -40.26
CA GLU A 98 -3.76 -24.10 -40.79
C GLU A 98 -3.17 -22.99 -41.68
N LYS A 99 -3.98 -22.42 -42.57
CA LYS A 99 -3.55 -21.28 -43.41
C LYS A 99 -3.24 -20.05 -42.56
N ILE A 100 -4.01 -19.80 -41.49
CA ILE A 100 -3.73 -18.72 -40.53
C ILE A 100 -2.37 -18.95 -39.86
N LYS A 101 -2.12 -20.16 -39.32
CA LYS A 101 -0.83 -20.51 -38.70
C LYS A 101 0.34 -20.33 -39.66
N LYS A 102 0.19 -20.75 -40.93
CA LYS A 102 1.24 -20.60 -41.95
C LYS A 102 1.53 -19.13 -42.25
N LYS A 103 0.49 -18.31 -42.49
CA LYS A 103 0.67 -16.87 -42.74
C LYS A 103 1.20 -16.09 -41.54
N LEU A 104 0.84 -16.51 -40.32
CA LEU A 104 1.35 -15.89 -39.10
C LEU A 104 2.83 -16.20 -38.88
N LYS A 105 3.28 -17.43 -39.20
CA LYS A 105 4.71 -17.79 -39.17
C LYS A 105 5.55 -16.96 -40.14
N SER A 106 5.00 -16.61 -41.30
CA SER A 106 5.65 -15.74 -42.29
C SER A 106 5.49 -14.24 -42.01
N LEU A 107 4.67 -13.86 -41.03
CA LEU A 107 4.49 -12.45 -40.69
C LEU A 107 5.78 -11.92 -40.06
N ARG A 108 6.41 -10.98 -40.75
CA ARG A 108 7.60 -10.27 -40.26
C ARG A 108 7.22 -8.82 -40.05
N LEU A 109 7.36 -8.33 -38.81
CA LEU A 109 7.30 -6.90 -38.55
C LEU A 109 8.70 -6.32 -38.70
N GLY A 110 8.77 -5.08 -39.17
CA GLY A 110 10.01 -4.31 -39.18
C GLY A 110 10.43 -3.90 -37.77
N CYS A 111 11.74 -3.75 -37.56
CA CYS A 111 12.31 -3.19 -36.32
C CYS A 111 11.70 -1.82 -35.99
N VAL A 112 11.57 -1.51 -34.69
CA VAL A 112 11.01 -0.23 -34.22
C VAL A 112 11.88 0.97 -34.63
N ASN A 113 13.20 0.81 -34.73
CA ASN A 113 14.11 1.85 -35.18
C ASN A 113 14.31 1.80 -36.72
N CYS A 114 15.00 0.79 -37.25
CA CYS A 114 15.39 0.76 -38.67
C CYS A 114 14.34 0.20 -39.65
N LYS A 115 13.20 -0.31 -39.15
CA LYS A 115 12.12 -0.93 -39.96
C LYS A 115 12.53 -2.16 -40.80
N GLN A 116 13.76 -2.66 -40.65
CA GLN A 116 14.26 -3.82 -41.38
C GLN A 116 13.61 -5.14 -40.95
N ASN A 117 13.69 -6.12 -41.84
CA ASN A 117 13.24 -7.50 -41.60
C ASN A 117 14.05 -8.11 -40.44
N GLY A 118 13.34 -8.76 -39.50
CA GLY A 118 13.92 -9.28 -38.25
C GLY A 118 13.23 -8.70 -37.01
N GLY A 119 12.61 -7.53 -37.13
CA GLY A 119 11.80 -6.95 -36.07
C GLY A 119 12.62 -6.43 -34.89
N THR A 120 11.95 -6.23 -33.75
CA THR A 120 12.61 -5.91 -32.48
C THR A 120 12.36 -7.06 -31.50
N VAL A 121 13.43 -7.54 -30.89
CA VAL A 121 13.39 -8.58 -29.87
C VAL A 121 13.30 -7.90 -28.51
N PHE A 122 12.12 -7.98 -27.90
CA PHE A 122 11.87 -7.54 -26.54
C PHE A 122 11.98 -8.74 -25.59
N THR A 123 12.81 -8.65 -24.55
CA THR A 123 12.87 -9.67 -23.49
C THR A 123 12.75 -9.03 -22.12
N ASN A 124 12.20 -9.80 -21.18
CA ASN A 124 12.14 -9.44 -19.76
C ASN A 124 12.53 -10.70 -18.97
N ASN A 125 13.82 -10.85 -18.72
CA ASN A 125 14.37 -12.02 -18.03
C ASN A 125 15.12 -11.55 -16.79
N SER A 126 14.83 -12.12 -15.63
CA SER A 126 15.57 -11.84 -14.39
C SER A 126 15.70 -10.35 -14.06
N ARG A 127 14.64 -9.56 -14.30
CA ARG A 127 14.59 -8.09 -14.14
C ARG A 127 15.45 -7.31 -15.15
N LEU A 128 15.96 -7.93 -16.19
CA LEU A 128 16.64 -7.26 -17.28
C LEU A 128 15.66 -7.07 -18.44
N LEU A 129 15.31 -5.82 -18.72
CA LEU A 129 14.54 -5.43 -19.89
C LEU A 129 15.50 -5.19 -21.05
N THR A 130 15.32 -5.93 -22.14
CA THR A 130 16.14 -5.73 -23.34
C THR A 130 15.27 -5.45 -24.56
N ALA A 131 15.62 -4.44 -25.36
CA ALA A 131 15.11 -4.26 -26.71
C ALA A 131 16.28 -4.17 -27.69
N LYS A 132 16.38 -5.14 -28.60
CA LYS A 132 17.43 -5.19 -29.62
C LYS A 132 16.86 -5.39 -31.01
N CYS A 133 17.59 -4.93 -32.04
CA CYS A 133 17.25 -5.27 -33.42
C CYS A 133 17.37 -6.79 -33.65
N GLY A 134 16.34 -7.41 -34.23
CA GLY A 134 16.32 -8.85 -34.54
C GLY A 134 16.92 -9.21 -35.91
N ASN A 135 17.44 -8.23 -36.65
CA ASN A 135 18.12 -8.47 -37.92
C ASN A 135 19.56 -8.94 -37.65
N THR A 136 19.89 -10.16 -38.09
CA THR A 136 21.21 -10.78 -37.88
C THR A 136 22.25 -10.34 -38.92
N GLU A 137 21.82 -9.89 -40.10
CA GLU A 137 22.74 -9.50 -41.19
C GLU A 137 23.17 -8.03 -41.06
N THR A 138 22.21 -7.15 -40.80
CA THR A 138 22.44 -5.69 -40.64
C THR A 138 21.65 -5.16 -39.44
N PRO A 139 22.08 -5.47 -38.20
CA PRO A 139 21.46 -4.92 -37.01
C PRO A 139 21.65 -3.40 -36.97
N CYS A 140 20.63 -2.67 -36.52
CA CYS A 140 20.76 -1.25 -36.23
C CYS A 140 21.21 -1.03 -34.78
N ASP A 141 21.55 0.21 -34.44
CA ASP A 141 22.08 0.60 -33.12
C ASP A 141 21.05 0.56 -31.97
N LEU A 142 19.87 -0.01 -32.20
CA LEU A 142 18.84 -0.17 -31.18
C LEU A 142 19.33 -1.18 -30.14
N ASP A 143 19.70 -0.67 -28.97
CA ASP A 143 20.13 -1.44 -27.82
C ASP A 143 19.69 -0.74 -26.53
N ILE A 144 18.52 -1.17 -26.04
CA ILE A 144 18.00 -0.73 -24.73
C ILE A 144 18.18 -1.91 -23.78
N GLN A 145 18.91 -1.70 -22.69
CA GLN A 145 19.14 -2.66 -21.63
C GLN A 145 18.98 -1.96 -20.29
N ILE A 146 17.95 -2.34 -19.54
CA ILE A 146 17.61 -1.72 -18.26
C ILE A 146 17.48 -2.81 -17.21
N GLN A 147 18.34 -2.74 -16.20
CA GLN A 147 18.23 -3.56 -15.00
C GLN A 147 17.19 -2.91 -14.10
N GLN A 148 16.06 -3.57 -13.88
CA GLN A 148 15.05 -3.10 -12.93
C GLN A 148 15.57 -3.31 -11.51
N GLY A 149 15.25 -2.36 -10.64
CA GLY A 149 15.57 -2.45 -9.23
C GLY A 149 14.76 -3.49 -8.47
N LYS A 150 15.11 -3.66 -7.20
CA LYS A 150 14.40 -4.56 -6.28
C LYS A 150 13.56 -3.77 -5.30
N TRP A 151 12.31 -4.19 -5.20
CA TRP A 151 11.29 -3.56 -4.37
C TRP A 151 10.90 -4.50 -3.22
N MET A 152 10.62 -3.92 -2.07
CA MET A 152 10.15 -4.64 -0.89
C MET A 152 8.96 -3.90 -0.29
N LEU A 153 7.97 -4.65 0.19
CA LEU A 153 6.87 -4.09 0.97
C LEU A 153 7.37 -3.69 2.36
N LEU A 154 6.95 -2.53 2.84
CA LEU A 154 7.28 -2.04 4.18
C LEU A 154 6.87 -3.05 5.26
N SER A 155 5.74 -3.73 5.10
CA SER A 155 5.28 -4.77 6.03
C SER A 155 6.21 -5.98 6.06
N THR A 156 6.75 -6.39 4.91
CA THR A 156 7.73 -7.48 4.83
C THR A 156 9.04 -7.06 5.49
N ALA A 157 9.54 -5.86 5.20
CA ALA A 157 10.75 -5.33 5.83
C ALA A 157 10.59 -5.25 7.36
N MET A 158 9.42 -4.80 7.83
CA MET A 158 9.10 -4.73 9.25
C MET A 158 9.08 -6.09 9.92
N GLN A 159 8.47 -7.10 9.29
CA GLN A 159 8.47 -8.47 9.79
C GLN A 159 9.90 -9.02 9.87
N MET A 160 10.71 -8.84 8.83
CA MET A 160 12.12 -9.27 8.84
C MET A 160 12.93 -8.57 9.93
N SER A 161 12.71 -7.28 10.17
CA SER A 161 13.34 -6.56 11.28
C SER A 161 12.89 -7.08 12.65
N GLN A 162 11.62 -7.46 12.80
CA GLN A 162 11.09 -8.01 14.03
C GLN A 162 11.68 -9.41 14.31
N GLU A 163 11.70 -10.29 13.31
CA GLU A 163 12.32 -11.62 13.40
C GLU A 163 13.80 -11.50 13.76
N GLY A 164 14.55 -10.59 13.11
CA GLY A 164 15.94 -10.34 13.45
C GLY A 164 16.15 -9.85 14.89
N LEU A 165 15.24 -9.03 15.43
CA LEU A 165 15.31 -8.60 16.82
C LEU A 165 15.07 -9.77 17.79
N ASP A 166 14.17 -10.67 17.44
CA ASP A 166 13.86 -11.83 18.27
C ASP A 166 15.02 -12.84 18.25
N ASP A 167 15.70 -13.01 17.11
CA ASP A 167 16.95 -13.79 17.00
C ASP A 167 18.07 -13.18 17.87
N ILE A 168 18.26 -11.86 17.83
CA ILE A 168 19.27 -11.20 18.68
C ILE A 168 18.94 -11.38 20.18
N LYS A 169 17.66 -11.28 20.56
CA LYS A 169 17.25 -11.54 21.95
C LYS A 169 17.55 -12.97 22.36
N ALA A 170 17.27 -13.95 21.48
CA ALA A 170 17.60 -15.35 21.73
C ALA A 170 19.12 -15.54 21.92
N ASN A 171 19.94 -14.96 21.05
CA ASN A 171 21.40 -15.01 21.18
C ASN A 171 21.90 -14.40 22.49
N ILE A 172 21.32 -13.28 22.93
CA ILE A 172 21.64 -12.67 24.23
C ILE A 172 21.25 -13.58 25.40
N ILE A 173 20.13 -14.30 25.29
CA ILE A 173 19.73 -15.29 26.31
C ILE A 173 20.74 -16.45 26.34
N ASP A 174 21.11 -16.98 25.18
CA ASP A 174 22.09 -18.06 25.08
C ASP A 174 23.45 -17.64 25.64
N LEU A 175 23.92 -16.42 25.36
CA LEU A 175 25.14 -15.86 25.95
C LEU A 175 25.08 -15.77 27.47
N LYS A 176 23.92 -15.39 28.03
CA LYS A 176 23.73 -15.36 29.49
C LYS A 176 23.79 -16.75 30.09
N LEU A 177 23.22 -17.76 29.41
CA LEU A 177 23.28 -19.15 29.85
C LEU A 177 24.73 -19.69 29.77
N ASP A 178 25.43 -19.41 28.67
CA ASP A 178 26.84 -19.77 28.49
C ASP A 178 27.72 -19.17 29.60
N LEU A 179 27.44 -17.94 30.04
CA LEU A 179 28.10 -17.32 31.19
C LEU A 179 27.81 -18.07 32.49
N LEU A 180 26.54 -18.35 32.78
CA LEU A 180 26.10 -19.01 34.01
C LEU A 180 26.69 -20.42 34.18
N PHE A 181 26.82 -21.15 33.08
CA PHE A 181 27.36 -22.52 33.07
C PHE A 181 28.87 -22.58 32.78
N GLY A 182 29.53 -21.44 32.58
CA GLY A 182 30.96 -21.38 32.29
C GLY A 182 31.36 -22.05 30.98
N LEU A 183 30.48 -22.00 29.97
CA LEU A 183 30.71 -22.63 28.65
C LEU A 183 31.58 -21.78 27.72
N ARG A 184 31.78 -20.49 28.05
CA ARG A 184 32.62 -19.53 27.31
C ARG A 184 33.41 -18.65 28.29
N THR A 185 34.49 -18.00 27.82
CA THR A 185 35.23 -17.04 28.65
C THR A 185 34.49 -15.70 28.75
N GLU A 186 34.74 -14.97 29.83
CA GLU A 186 34.13 -13.64 30.04
C GLU A 186 34.50 -12.65 28.92
N GLU A 187 35.72 -12.72 28.36
CA GLU A 187 36.09 -11.85 27.24
C GLU A 187 35.28 -12.17 25.98
N GLN A 188 35.09 -13.46 25.68
CA GLN A 188 34.29 -13.92 24.53
C GLN A 188 32.83 -13.48 24.68
N ILE A 189 32.26 -13.65 25.89
CA ILE A 189 30.87 -13.26 26.20
C ILE A 189 30.71 -11.74 26.07
N THR A 190 31.65 -10.97 26.62
CA THR A 190 31.60 -9.50 26.58
C THR A 190 31.70 -8.97 25.16
N SER A 191 32.58 -9.55 24.34
CA SER A 191 32.72 -9.18 22.93
C SER A 191 31.42 -9.43 22.15
N GLN A 192 30.87 -10.64 22.23
CA GLN A 192 29.64 -10.98 21.50
C GLN A 192 28.45 -10.16 22.00
N PHE A 193 28.33 -9.97 23.32
CA PHE A 193 27.26 -9.17 23.90
C PHE A 193 27.29 -7.72 23.40
N ASN A 194 28.47 -7.11 23.28
CA ASN A 194 28.60 -5.75 22.76
C ASN A 194 28.20 -5.65 21.28
N GLU A 195 28.54 -6.66 20.47
CA GLU A 195 28.11 -6.76 19.08
C GLU A 195 26.58 -6.92 18.99
N ASP A 196 26.00 -7.87 19.72
CA ASP A 196 24.57 -8.12 19.75
C ASP A 196 23.79 -6.89 20.24
N LYS A 197 24.31 -6.18 21.24
CA LYS A 197 23.74 -4.92 21.73
C LYS A 197 23.76 -3.82 20.66
N ALA A 198 24.85 -3.70 19.90
CA ALA A 198 24.95 -2.73 18.81
C ALA A 198 23.95 -3.06 17.68
N ASN A 199 23.88 -4.34 17.30
CA ASN A 199 22.94 -4.85 16.30
C ASN A 199 21.48 -4.65 16.74
N TYR A 200 21.15 -4.96 17.99
CA TYR A 200 19.83 -4.73 18.58
C TYR A 200 19.42 -3.26 18.49
N LYS A 201 20.33 -2.34 18.87
CA LYS A 201 20.07 -0.90 18.81
C LYS A 201 19.84 -0.44 17.36
N SER A 202 20.62 -0.95 16.43
CA SER A 202 20.50 -0.62 15.00
C SER A 202 19.17 -1.11 14.40
N GLN A 203 18.83 -2.38 14.62
CA GLN A 203 17.59 -2.96 14.13
C GLN A 203 16.35 -2.35 14.79
N THR A 204 16.41 -2.01 16.07
CA THR A 204 15.31 -1.31 16.77
C THR A 204 15.05 0.06 16.14
N LYS A 205 16.11 0.81 15.80
CA LYS A 205 15.97 2.08 15.07
C LYS A 205 15.35 1.88 13.70
N GLN A 206 15.78 0.87 12.95
CA GLN A 206 15.21 0.56 11.64
C GLN A 206 13.72 0.23 11.73
N LEU A 207 13.33 -0.58 12.71
CA LEU A 207 11.93 -0.93 12.95
C LEU A 207 11.09 0.31 13.31
N HIS A 208 11.63 1.20 14.15
CA HIS A 208 10.97 2.47 14.48
C HIS A 208 10.76 3.34 13.25
N LEU A 209 11.78 3.49 12.39
CA LEU A 209 11.67 4.24 11.14
C LEU A 209 10.60 3.66 10.21
N LEU A 210 10.55 2.33 10.07
CA LEU A 210 9.51 1.66 9.27
C LEU A 210 8.11 1.91 9.83
N ASN A 211 7.95 1.83 11.15
CA ASN A 211 6.69 2.14 11.83
C ASN A 211 6.27 3.60 11.60
N ASP A 212 7.20 4.54 11.76
CA ASP A 212 6.92 5.97 11.57
C ASP A 212 6.44 6.26 10.14
N ILE A 213 7.05 5.63 9.13
CA ILE A 213 6.63 5.77 7.73
C ILE A 213 5.18 5.26 7.56
N ILE A 214 4.88 4.05 8.03
CA ILE A 214 3.53 3.47 7.92
C ILE A 214 2.50 4.29 8.69
N GLU A 215 2.86 4.81 9.87
CA GLU A 215 1.99 5.68 10.64
C GLU A 215 1.74 7.02 9.95
N SER A 216 2.76 7.57 9.29
CA SER A 216 2.64 8.84 8.60
C SER A 216 1.62 8.78 7.46
N GLU A 217 1.53 7.65 6.76
CA GLU A 217 0.51 7.37 5.75
C GLU A 217 -0.91 7.32 6.33
N ASN A 218 -1.04 7.12 7.64
CA ASN A 218 -2.33 7.11 8.35
C ASN A 218 -2.68 8.46 9.01
N LYS A 219 -1.93 9.54 8.71
CA LYS A 219 -2.13 10.89 9.26
C LYS A 219 -2.53 11.87 8.14
N ILE A 220 -3.50 12.75 8.42
CA ILE A 220 -3.94 13.83 7.52
C ILE A 220 -3.52 15.17 8.12
N ARG A 221 -3.08 16.10 7.26
CA ARG A 221 -2.87 17.51 7.61
C ARG A 221 -4.21 18.25 7.64
N LEU A 222 -4.47 18.97 8.72
CA LEU A 222 -5.57 19.92 8.78
C LEU A 222 -5.05 21.29 8.34
N ASP A 223 -5.54 21.77 7.20
CA ASP A 223 -5.37 23.16 6.80
C ASP A 223 -6.44 23.98 7.53
N ASP A 224 -6.23 24.25 8.82
CA ASP A 224 -6.97 25.27 9.54
C ASP A 224 -6.21 26.59 9.39
N ASN A 225 -6.82 27.56 8.71
CA ASN A 225 -6.23 28.87 8.38
C ASN A 225 -5.89 29.76 9.60
N GLU A 226 -6.05 29.27 10.84
CA GLU A 226 -5.93 30.07 12.07
C GLU A 226 -4.70 29.75 12.94
N LEU A 227 -3.97 28.65 12.70
CA LEU A 227 -2.74 28.35 13.44
C LEU A 227 -1.56 28.09 12.50
N ASP A 228 -0.44 28.77 12.77
CA ASP A 228 0.84 28.69 12.04
C ASP A 228 1.54 27.31 12.14
N THR A 229 0.86 26.29 12.69
CA THR A 229 1.35 24.91 12.76
C THR A 229 0.32 23.93 12.22
N PRO A 230 0.64 23.15 11.16
CA PRO A 230 -0.29 22.19 10.60
C PRO A 230 -0.53 21.04 11.58
N LYS A 231 -1.73 20.98 12.16
CA LYS A 231 -2.13 19.89 13.06
C LYS A 231 -2.31 18.61 12.24
N LYS A 232 -1.55 17.56 12.57
CA LYS A 232 -1.73 16.21 12.00
C LYS A 232 -2.64 15.40 12.90
N ILE A 233 -3.68 14.79 12.33
CA ILE A 233 -4.54 13.87 13.05
C ILE A 233 -4.65 12.54 12.31
N HIS A 234 -4.95 11.47 13.05
CA HIS A 234 -5.10 10.15 12.47
C HIS A 234 -6.36 10.11 11.57
N ILE A 235 -6.27 9.48 10.39
CA ILE A 235 -7.37 9.39 9.41
C ILE A 235 -8.66 8.89 10.06
N LYS A 236 -8.59 7.87 10.92
CA LYS A 236 -9.77 7.34 11.62
C LYS A 236 -10.50 8.41 12.42
N GLN A 237 -9.77 9.24 13.18
CA GLN A 237 -10.35 10.32 13.99
C GLN A 237 -10.94 11.41 13.10
N TYR A 238 -10.23 11.80 12.04
CA TYR A 238 -10.75 12.75 11.05
C TYR A 238 -12.08 12.27 10.46
N LEU A 239 -12.13 11.01 10.00
CA LEU A 239 -13.32 10.42 9.42
C LEU A 239 -14.47 10.34 10.43
N GLU A 240 -14.20 10.05 11.70
CA GLU A 240 -15.22 10.02 12.75
C GLU A 240 -15.87 11.40 12.92
N ILE A 241 -15.06 12.45 13.07
CA ILE A 241 -15.52 13.84 13.17
C ILE A 241 -16.37 14.22 11.95
N LYS A 242 -15.89 13.92 10.73
CA LYS A 242 -16.63 14.24 9.50
C LYS A 242 -17.92 13.43 9.34
N ASN A 243 -17.94 12.17 9.78
CA ASN A 243 -19.16 11.35 9.75
C ASN A 243 -20.21 11.87 10.75
N ILE A 244 -19.80 12.40 11.91
CA ILE A 244 -20.73 13.05 12.85
C ILE A 244 -21.33 14.31 12.22
N GLN A 245 -20.50 15.14 11.59
CA GLN A 245 -20.97 16.32 10.84
C GLN A 245 -21.96 15.93 9.73
N LEU A 246 -21.64 14.88 8.97
CA LEU A 246 -22.49 14.38 7.89
C LEU A 246 -23.84 13.89 8.43
N LYS A 247 -23.85 13.11 9.52
CA LYS A 247 -25.08 12.65 10.16
C LYS A 247 -25.97 13.82 10.60
N LYS A 248 -25.38 14.88 11.18
CA LYS A 248 -26.10 16.09 11.55
C LYS A 248 -26.77 16.73 10.33
N HIS A 249 -26.04 16.94 9.25
CA HIS A 249 -26.59 17.53 8.03
C HIS A 249 -27.66 16.64 7.38
N ILE A 250 -27.51 15.31 7.42
CA ILE A 250 -28.54 14.39 6.94
C ILE A 250 -29.82 14.49 7.77
N SER A 251 -29.72 14.64 9.10
CA SER A 251 -30.89 14.85 9.95
C SER A 251 -31.60 16.16 9.61
N GLN A 252 -30.86 17.27 9.46
CA GLN A 252 -31.40 18.56 9.05
C GLN A 252 -32.06 18.49 7.67
N PHE A 253 -31.44 17.79 6.72
CA PHE A 253 -32.03 17.56 5.39
C PHE A 253 -33.35 16.81 5.48
N LYS A 254 -33.43 15.77 6.33
CA LYS A 254 -34.67 15.02 6.55
C LYS A 254 -35.76 15.89 7.17
N GLU A 255 -35.41 16.77 8.11
CA GLU A 255 -36.33 17.74 8.70
C GLU A 255 -36.92 18.66 7.62
N PHE A 256 -36.10 19.28 6.77
CA PHE A 256 -36.58 20.11 5.66
C PHE A 256 -37.48 19.36 4.67
N ILE A 257 -37.18 18.09 4.39
CA ILE A 257 -38.05 17.27 3.53
C ILE A 257 -39.38 16.97 4.24
N ASN A 258 -39.37 16.69 5.55
CA ASN A 258 -40.61 16.46 6.30
C ASN A 258 -41.47 17.73 6.34
N ASP A 259 -40.87 18.90 6.56
CA ASP A 259 -41.57 20.19 6.58
C ASP A 259 -42.15 20.53 5.19
N TYR A 260 -41.40 20.26 4.12
CA TYR A 260 -41.90 20.35 2.75
C TYR A 260 -43.12 19.46 2.51
N MET A 261 -43.07 18.21 2.98
CA MET A 261 -44.16 17.25 2.81
C MET A 261 -45.41 17.61 3.63
N ALA A 262 -45.25 18.27 4.77
CA ALA A 262 -46.36 18.71 5.62
C ALA A 262 -47.16 19.86 4.99
N GLU A 263 -46.48 20.77 4.31
CA GLU A 263 -47.09 21.97 3.69
C GLU A 263 -47.24 21.85 2.17
N VAL A 264 -47.21 20.63 1.63
CA VAL A 264 -47.12 20.37 0.17
C VAL A 264 -48.30 20.95 -0.63
N GLU A 265 -49.43 21.20 0.02
CA GLU A 265 -50.63 21.79 -0.59
C GLU A 265 -50.50 23.30 -0.81
N ASP A 266 -49.60 23.98 -0.08
CA ASP A 266 -49.27 25.40 -0.26
C ASP A 266 -47.84 25.55 -0.81
N PRO A 267 -47.68 25.80 -2.13
CA PRO A 267 -46.38 26.02 -2.75
C PRO A 267 -45.59 27.19 -2.15
N GLN A 268 -46.26 28.20 -1.58
CA GLN A 268 -45.63 29.39 -1.06
C GLN A 268 -44.96 29.13 0.30
N LEU A 269 -45.52 28.21 1.09
CA LEU A 269 -44.97 27.73 2.36
C LEU A 269 -43.99 26.55 2.18
N SER A 270 -44.25 25.64 1.24
CA SER A 270 -43.42 24.42 1.06
C SER A 270 -42.12 24.64 0.29
N MET A 271 -42.12 25.44 -0.78
CA MET A 271 -40.94 25.62 -1.64
C MET A 271 -39.68 26.15 -0.92
N PRO A 272 -39.77 27.05 0.08
CA PRO A 272 -38.61 27.44 0.89
C PRO A 272 -37.88 26.26 1.56
N PHE A 273 -38.61 25.28 2.10
CA PHE A 273 -38.01 24.10 2.72
C PHE A 273 -37.28 23.22 1.70
N LEU A 274 -37.86 23.02 0.52
CA LEU A 274 -37.21 22.29 -0.56
C LEU A 274 -35.92 22.98 -1.01
N ASN A 275 -35.95 24.31 -1.17
CA ASN A 275 -34.76 25.08 -1.53
C ASN A 275 -33.67 24.96 -0.46
N GLN A 276 -34.02 25.06 0.83
CA GLN A 276 -33.07 24.86 1.93
C GLN A 276 -32.47 23.45 1.93
N ALA A 277 -33.28 22.42 1.67
CA ALA A 277 -32.80 21.04 1.54
C ALA A 277 -31.80 20.90 0.38
N VAL A 278 -32.11 21.45 -0.80
CA VAL A 278 -31.23 21.41 -1.97
C VAL A 278 -29.93 22.17 -1.72
N VAL A 279 -29.99 23.35 -1.12
CA VAL A 279 -28.81 24.15 -0.75
C VAL A 279 -27.94 23.39 0.24
N LEU A 280 -28.53 22.83 1.30
CA LEU A 280 -27.82 22.00 2.27
C LEU A 280 -27.13 20.79 1.62
N TYR A 281 -27.81 20.16 0.66
CA TYR A 281 -27.24 19.04 -0.08
C TYR A 281 -26.03 19.44 -0.92
N ILE A 282 -26.16 20.50 -1.73
CA ILE A 282 -25.14 20.94 -2.68
C ILE A 282 -23.95 21.58 -1.98
N GLU A 283 -24.17 22.41 -0.96
CA GLU A 283 -23.12 23.22 -0.34
C GLU A 283 -22.42 22.51 0.83
N GLN A 284 -23.12 21.61 1.54
CA GLN A 284 -22.59 21.01 2.77
C GLN A 284 -22.46 19.49 2.65
N ILE A 285 -23.53 18.76 2.32
CA ILE A 285 -23.53 17.30 2.31
C ILE A 285 -22.61 16.75 1.21
N PHE A 286 -22.79 17.19 -0.04
CA PHE A 286 -22.02 16.67 -1.17
C PHE A 286 -20.51 16.96 -1.03
N PRO A 287 -20.06 18.19 -0.72
CA PRO A 287 -18.64 18.47 -0.52
C PRO A 287 -18.07 17.70 0.67
N LEU A 288 -18.83 17.55 1.76
CA LEU A 288 -18.40 16.76 2.90
C LEU A 288 -18.25 15.26 2.56
N MET A 289 -19.18 14.70 1.78
CA MET A 289 -19.09 13.33 1.28
C MET A 289 -17.89 13.13 0.35
N ALA A 290 -17.57 14.11 -0.50
CA ALA A 290 -16.37 14.10 -1.34
C ALA A 290 -15.11 14.09 -0.48
N LYS A 291 -14.99 14.99 0.50
CA LYS A 291 -13.87 15.05 1.45
C LYS A 291 -13.68 13.74 2.22
N ILE A 292 -14.76 13.15 2.72
CA ILE A 292 -14.72 11.83 3.41
C ILE A 292 -14.18 10.75 2.47
N ARG A 293 -14.60 10.75 1.20
CA ARG A 293 -14.18 9.77 0.21
C ARG A 293 -12.70 9.91 -0.12
N GLU A 294 -12.26 11.12 -0.43
CA GLU A 294 -10.86 11.46 -0.75
C GLU A 294 -9.92 11.17 0.43
N SER A 295 -10.38 11.40 1.66
CA SER A 295 -9.61 11.10 2.87
C SER A 295 -9.51 9.60 3.18
N LYS A 296 -10.46 8.80 2.69
CA LYS A 296 -10.53 7.36 2.97
C LYS A 296 -9.89 6.51 1.88
N TYR A 297 -9.94 6.97 0.64
CA TYR A 297 -9.51 6.21 -0.53
C TYR A 297 -8.58 7.04 -1.39
N ALA A 298 -7.37 6.55 -1.60
CA ALA A 298 -6.42 7.14 -2.54
C ALA A 298 -6.96 7.13 -3.99
N VAL A 299 -7.74 6.11 -4.38
CA VAL A 299 -8.34 6.03 -5.71
C VAL A 299 -9.78 5.53 -5.63
N THR A 300 -10.68 6.23 -6.31
CA THR A 300 -12.04 5.77 -6.59
C THR A 300 -12.24 5.80 -8.10
N MET A 301 -12.58 4.66 -8.70
CA MET A 301 -12.80 4.54 -10.14
C MET A 301 -14.10 3.79 -10.41
N MET A 302 -14.75 4.14 -11.51
CA MET A 302 -15.87 3.37 -12.05
C MET A 302 -15.32 2.40 -13.08
N ASP A 303 -15.67 1.13 -12.96
CA ASP A 303 -15.36 0.13 -13.95
C ASP A 303 -16.42 0.19 -15.06
N ASP A 304 -15.97 0.46 -16.28
CA ASP A 304 -16.83 0.53 -17.47
C ASP A 304 -17.16 -0.87 -18.03
N THR A 305 -16.68 -1.94 -17.37
CA THR A 305 -17.06 -3.30 -17.71
C THR A 305 -18.51 -3.52 -17.29
N GLU A 306 -19.44 -3.31 -18.23
CA GLU A 306 -20.87 -3.59 -18.06
C GLU A 306 -21.09 -5.10 -17.84
N GLU A 307 -20.89 -5.57 -16.62
CA GLU A 307 -21.45 -6.85 -16.18
C GLU A 307 -22.91 -6.60 -15.80
N GLN A 308 -23.83 -7.02 -16.67
CA GLN A 308 -25.27 -7.05 -16.38
C GLN A 308 -25.93 -5.66 -16.17
N GLY A 309 -25.39 -4.60 -16.76
CA GLY A 309 -25.94 -3.23 -16.62
C GLY A 309 -25.66 -2.57 -15.26
N LEU A 310 -24.74 -3.13 -14.48
CA LEU A 310 -24.29 -2.59 -13.20
C LEU A 310 -22.92 -1.93 -13.37
N PHE A 311 -22.80 -0.69 -12.92
CA PHE A 311 -21.50 -0.03 -12.80
C PHE A 311 -20.82 -0.46 -11.50
N ILE A 312 -19.58 -0.95 -11.59
CA ILE A 312 -18.82 -1.38 -10.42
C ILE A 312 -17.90 -0.24 -9.97
N MET A 313 -18.13 0.29 -8.77
CA MET A 313 -17.22 1.28 -8.16
C MET A 313 -16.08 0.58 -7.42
N LYS A 314 -14.85 0.70 -7.92
CA LYS A 314 -13.65 0.20 -7.26
C LYS A 314 -13.03 1.29 -6.38
N LYS A 315 -12.73 0.93 -5.13
CA LYS A 315 -12.20 1.84 -4.10
C LYS A 315 -10.90 1.27 -3.54
N ILE A 316 -9.80 1.99 -3.72
CA ILE A 316 -8.47 1.61 -3.24
C ILE A 316 -8.10 2.53 -2.09
N LYS A 317 -7.86 1.94 -0.91
CA LYS A 317 -7.56 2.69 0.32
C LYS A 317 -6.20 3.39 0.22
N THR A 318 -5.15 2.63 -0.07
CA THR A 318 -3.76 3.09 -0.10
C THR A 318 -3.09 2.56 -1.36
N LEU A 319 -2.23 3.35 -1.99
CA LEU A 319 -1.46 2.94 -3.16
C LEU A 319 -0.32 2.02 -2.74
N LEU A 320 -0.06 0.96 -3.51
CA LEU A 320 1.09 0.09 -3.28
C LEU A 320 2.41 0.85 -3.30
N LYS A 321 2.52 1.87 -4.16
CA LYS A 321 3.69 2.77 -4.23
C LYS A 321 4.05 3.42 -2.90
N ASN A 322 3.08 3.66 -2.02
CA ASN A 322 3.31 4.25 -0.70
C ASN A 322 3.71 3.20 0.35
N LEU A 323 3.56 1.92 0.03
CA LEU A 323 3.80 0.78 0.91
C LEU A 323 5.00 -0.06 0.47
N GLU A 324 5.72 0.37 -0.56
CA GLU A 324 6.90 -0.29 -1.09
C GLU A 324 8.07 0.69 -1.18
N PHE A 325 9.27 0.16 -1.09
CA PHE A 325 10.49 0.92 -1.29
C PHE A 325 11.48 0.12 -2.12
N GLU A 326 12.29 0.82 -2.88
CA GLU A 326 13.37 0.24 -3.66
C GLU A 326 14.61 0.13 -2.75
N TYR A 327 15.11 -1.09 -2.56
CA TYR A 327 16.30 -1.35 -1.74
C TYR A 327 17.54 -1.66 -2.60
N GLU A 328 17.35 -1.94 -3.89
CA GLU A 328 18.41 -1.96 -4.89
C GLU A 328 17.95 -1.16 -6.10
N PHE A 329 18.63 -0.05 -6.37
CA PHE A 329 18.26 0.85 -7.46
C PHE A 329 18.44 0.21 -8.83
N GLY A 330 17.48 0.45 -9.72
CA GLY A 330 17.59 0.12 -11.12
C GLY A 330 18.75 0.85 -11.81
N GLN A 331 19.22 0.28 -12.92
CA GLN A 331 20.36 0.81 -13.67
C GLN A 331 20.12 0.72 -15.17
N ILE A 332 20.53 1.76 -15.89
CA ILE A 332 20.54 1.76 -17.36
C ILE A 332 21.90 1.22 -17.80
N ILE A 333 21.90 0.03 -18.39
CA ILE A 333 23.10 -0.61 -18.94
C ILE A 333 23.38 -0.07 -20.35
N SER A 334 22.33 0.12 -21.14
CA SER A 334 22.41 0.66 -22.51
C SER A 334 21.10 1.35 -22.86
N ASP A 335 21.16 2.49 -23.55
CA ASP A 335 19.98 3.20 -24.07
C ASP A 335 20.32 3.82 -25.44
N LYS A 336 20.76 2.97 -26.36
CA LYS A 336 21.05 3.34 -27.75
C LYS A 336 19.81 3.19 -28.59
N LYS A 337 19.58 4.17 -29.47
CA LYS A 337 18.36 4.29 -30.26
C LYS A 337 18.49 3.66 -31.63
#